data_AF-A0A1B6L7T7-F1
#
_entry.id   AF-A0A1B6L7T7-F1
#
_cell.length_a   1.000
_cell.length_b   1.000
_cell.length_c   1.000
_cell.angle_alpha   90.00
_cell.angle_beta   90.00
_cell.angle_gamma   90.00
#
_symmetry.space_group_name_H-M   'P 1'
#
loop_
_entity.id
_entity.type
_entity.pdbx_description
1 polymer ?
#
loop_
_entity_poly.entity_id
_entity_poly.type
_entity_poly.pdbx_seq_one_letter_code
_entity_poly.pdbx_strand_id
1 'polypeptide(L)'
;FKALCPMPRIFSLHRDGGDIDLMNFVAREFLPQLESGSVTLFLTVGDDEGNLLFMGDSELLGTMGPKLCSYMLGKGQLTDNRYNAKVLLFKRQGALEMLTSAVADGGIASI
;
A
#
# COMPACT_ATOMS: atom_id res chain seq x y z
N PHE A 1 7.12 2.83 16.22
CA PHE A 1 7.02 4.13 15.52
C PHE A 1 6.29 5.13 16.42
N LYS A 2 6.90 6.27 16.77
CA LYS A 2 6.28 7.31 17.63
C LYS A 2 5.12 7.94 16.85
N ALA A 3 3.96 8.08 17.50
CA ALA A 3 2.67 8.41 16.89
C ALA A 3 2.75 9.56 15.88
N LEU A 4 2.51 9.25 14.60
CA LEU A 4 2.16 10.24 13.59
C LEU A 4 0.74 10.71 13.91
N CYS A 5 0.61 11.91 14.48
CA CYS A 5 -0.67 12.55 14.78
C CYS A 5 -0.73 13.90 14.04
N PRO A 6 -1.70 14.12 13.14
CA PRO A 6 -2.69 13.14 12.66
C PRO A 6 -2.02 12.03 11.82
N MET A 7 -2.56 10.81 11.90
CA MET A 7 -2.08 9.70 11.10
C MET A 7 -2.46 9.93 9.63
N PRO A 8 -1.52 9.82 8.68
CA PRO A 8 -1.87 10.00 7.28
C PRO A 8 -2.78 8.85 6.82
N ARG A 9 -3.80 9.16 6.01
CA ARG A 9 -4.72 8.15 5.45
C ARG A 9 -3.98 7.12 4.59
N ILE A 10 -2.85 7.51 3.99
CA ILE A 10 -1.93 6.61 3.31
C ILE A 10 -0.58 6.66 4.02
N PHE A 11 -0.12 5.51 4.48
CA PHE A 11 1.25 5.33 4.93
C PHE A 11 2.05 4.63 3.83
N SER A 12 3.10 5.30 3.35
CA SER A 12 3.96 4.79 2.28
C SER A 12 5.39 4.60 2.77
N LEU A 13 5.99 3.45 2.43
CA LEU A 13 7.39 3.17 2.73
C LEU A 13 8.06 2.49 1.54
N HIS A 14 9.32 2.85 1.30
CA HIS A 14 10.23 2.12 0.44
C HIS A 14 11.48 1.74 1.22
N ARG A 15 12.03 0.55 0.97
CA ARG A 15 13.34 0.18 1.47
C ARG A 15 14.17 -0.57 0.44
N ASP A 16 15.20 0.09 -0.05
CA ASP A 16 16.29 -0.48 -0.85
C ASP A 16 16.96 -1.63 -0.09
N GLY A 17 17.22 -2.74 -0.78
CA GLY A 17 17.74 -3.97 -0.18
C GLY A 17 16.87 -4.60 0.94
N GLY A 18 15.64 -4.13 1.12
CA GLY A 18 14.69 -4.72 2.07
C GLY A 18 14.07 -6.02 1.55
N ASP A 19 13.42 -6.76 2.44
CA ASP A 19 12.75 -8.01 2.13
C ASP A 19 11.28 -8.03 2.57
N ILE A 20 10.61 -9.14 2.28
CA ILE A 20 9.20 -9.35 2.63
C ILE A 20 9.00 -9.36 4.15
N ASP A 21 9.99 -9.81 4.91
CA ASP A 21 9.91 -9.86 6.38
C ASP A 21 9.88 -8.46 6.98
N LEU A 22 10.66 -7.52 6.45
CA LEU A 22 10.56 -6.12 6.81
C LEU A 22 9.17 -5.56 6.53
N MET A 23 8.60 -5.83 5.35
CA MET A 23 7.24 -5.36 5.02
C MET A 23 6.19 -5.90 5.99
N ASN A 24 6.27 -7.20 6.30
CA ASN A 24 5.36 -7.85 7.23
C ASN A 24 5.51 -7.32 8.65
N PHE A 25 6.75 -7.06 9.08
CA PHE A 25 7.02 -6.43 10.37
C PHE A 25 6.36 -5.04 10.45
N VAL A 26 6.60 -4.19 9.44
CA VAL A 26 5.98 -2.86 9.38
C VAL A 26 4.47 -2.97 9.35
N ALA A 27 3.88 -3.85 8.53
CA ALA A 27 2.43 -4.02 8.45
C ALA A 27 1.81 -4.43 9.80
N ARG A 28 2.49 -5.25 10.60
CA ARG A 28 2.03 -5.67 11.94
C ARG A 28 1.91 -4.50 12.92
N GLU A 29 2.80 -3.52 12.82
CA GLU A 29 2.78 -2.32 13.66
C GLU A 29 1.55 -1.43 13.41
N PHE A 30 0.88 -1.60 12.27
CA PHE A 30 -0.30 -0.82 11.86
C PHE A 30 -1.62 -1.61 11.94
N LEU A 31 -1.63 -2.81 12.55
CA LEU A 31 -2.84 -3.65 12.61
C LEU A 31 -4.07 -2.93 13.20
N PRO A 32 -3.98 -2.22 14.34
CA PRO A 32 -5.16 -1.53 14.90
C PRO A 32 -5.73 -0.45 13.96
N GLN A 33 -4.87 0.19 13.16
CA GLN A 33 -5.28 1.25 12.23
C GLN A 33 -5.82 0.70 10.92
N LEU A 34 -5.29 -0.44 10.47
CA LEU A 34 -5.83 -1.21 9.37
C LEU A 34 -7.23 -1.75 9.71
N GLU A 35 -7.42 -2.30 10.92
CA GLU A 35 -8.70 -2.83 11.38
C GLU A 35 -9.79 -1.76 11.50
N SER A 36 -9.40 -0.54 11.91
CA SER A 36 -10.31 0.61 11.97
C SER A 36 -10.51 1.33 10.62
N GLY A 37 -9.83 0.89 9.56
CA GLY A 37 -9.86 1.56 8.24
C GLY A 37 -9.26 2.97 8.23
N SER A 38 -8.54 3.35 9.28
CA SER A 38 -7.96 4.69 9.43
C SER A 38 -6.66 4.88 8.64
N VAL A 39 -6.03 3.80 8.20
CA VAL A 39 -4.81 3.82 7.39
C VAL A 39 -4.88 2.84 6.23
N THR A 40 -4.28 3.22 5.11
CA THR A 40 -3.94 2.36 3.98
C THR A 40 -2.42 2.27 3.88
N LEU A 41 -1.86 1.07 3.80
CA LEU A 41 -0.42 0.85 3.66
C LEU A 41 -0.04 0.63 2.20
N PHE A 42 1.00 1.32 1.74
CA PHE A 42 1.68 1.10 0.47
C PHE A 42 3.16 0.88 0.74
N LEU A 43 3.57 -0.39 0.87
CA LEU A 43 4.93 -0.77 1.24
C LEU A 43 5.64 -1.41 0.06
N THR A 44 6.90 -1.04 -0.16
CA THR A 44 7.71 -1.58 -1.24
C THR A 44 9.13 -1.87 -0.77
N VAL A 45 9.74 -2.94 -1.26
CA VAL A 45 11.13 -3.31 -0.98
C VAL A 45 11.81 -3.83 -2.22
N GLY A 46 13.14 -3.69 -2.30
CA GLY A 46 13.95 -4.05 -3.47
C GLY A 46 14.54 -2.82 -4.14
N ASP A 47 15.20 -3.03 -5.28
CA ASP A 47 15.96 -1.98 -5.99
C ASP A 47 15.29 -1.64 -7.34
N ASP A 48 15.66 -2.32 -8.43
CA ASP A 48 14.99 -2.13 -9.74
C ASP A 48 13.66 -2.92 -9.81
N GLU A 49 13.72 -4.19 -9.39
CA GLU A 49 12.58 -5.06 -9.17
C GLU A 49 12.37 -5.28 -7.67
N GLY A 50 11.12 -5.36 -7.25
CA GLY A 50 10.78 -5.41 -5.84
C GLY A 50 9.45 -6.08 -5.54
N ASN A 51 9.14 -6.16 -4.25
CA ASN A 51 7.84 -6.59 -3.77
C ASN A 51 7.03 -5.38 -3.31
N LEU A 52 5.73 -5.41 -3.61
CA LEU A 52 4.70 -4.48 -3.15
C LEU A 52 3.80 -5.24 -2.17
N LEU A 53 3.59 -4.65 -0.99
CA LEU A 53 2.52 -5.02 -0.06
C LEU A 53 1.57 -3.83 0.08
N PHE A 54 0.34 -4.03 -0.38
CA PHE A 54 -0.74 -3.05 -0.28
C PHE A 54 -1.83 -3.58 0.64
N MET A 55 -2.22 -2.80 1.65
CA MET A 55 -3.21 -3.18 2.67
C MET A 55 -4.12 -2.00 2.99
N GLY A 56 -5.39 -2.25 3.24
CA GLY A 56 -6.37 -1.21 3.54
C GLY A 56 -7.79 -1.74 3.44
N ASP A 57 -8.71 -0.85 3.10
CA ASP A 57 -10.11 -1.19 2.84
C ASP A 57 -10.25 -2.20 1.68
N SER A 58 -11.22 -3.12 1.79
CA SER A 58 -11.38 -4.22 0.84
C SER A 58 -11.83 -3.78 -0.55
N GLU A 59 -12.66 -2.73 -0.64
CA GLU A 59 -13.11 -2.14 -1.91
C GLU A 59 -11.93 -1.45 -2.60
N LEU A 60 -11.15 -0.68 -1.84
CA LEU A 60 -9.93 -0.04 -2.32
C LEU A 60 -8.90 -1.09 -2.77
N LEU A 61 -8.72 -2.18 -2.03
CA LEU A 61 -7.81 -3.27 -2.38
C LEU A 61 -8.22 -3.98 -3.67
N GLY A 62 -9.51 -4.32 -3.81
CA GLY A 62 -10.03 -4.98 -5.00
C GLY A 62 -9.91 -4.12 -6.27
N THR A 63 -10.10 -2.80 -6.12
CA THR A 63 -10.06 -1.87 -7.25
C THR A 63 -8.64 -1.41 -7.59
N MET A 64 -7.87 -0.98 -6.59
CA MET A 64 -6.57 -0.37 -6.79
C MET A 64 -5.44 -1.38 -6.83
N GLY A 65 -5.53 -2.51 -6.13
CA GLY A 65 -4.48 -3.54 -6.14
C GLY A 65 -4.07 -3.97 -7.56
N PRO A 66 -5.00 -4.44 -8.40
CA PRO A 66 -4.71 -4.79 -9.79
C PRO A 66 -4.22 -3.61 -10.65
N LYS A 67 -4.75 -2.40 -10.43
CA LYS A 67 -4.36 -1.20 -11.19
C LYS A 67 -2.91 -0.78 -10.87
N LEU A 68 -2.56 -0.74 -9.59
CA LEU A 68 -1.20 -0.45 -9.11
C LEU A 68 -0.22 -1.52 -9.61
N CYS A 69 -0.59 -2.80 -9.50
CA CYS A 69 0.21 -3.91 -10.00
C CYS A 69 0.49 -3.77 -11.51
N SER A 70 -0.55 -3.50 -12.30
CA SER A 70 -0.43 -3.31 -13.75
C SER A 70 0.41 -2.09 -14.10
N TYR A 71 0.19 -0.96 -13.41
CA TYR A 71 0.94 0.28 -13.64
C TYR A 71 2.44 0.12 -13.34
N MET A 72 2.76 -0.63 -12.28
CA MET A 72 4.14 -0.97 -11.92
C MET A 72 4.68 -2.19 -12.68
N LEU A 73 4.02 -2.59 -13.77
CA LEU A 73 4.44 -3.66 -14.68
C LEU A 73 4.70 -5.00 -13.97
N GLY A 74 3.88 -5.27 -12.94
CA GLY A 74 4.05 -6.38 -12.02
C GLY A 74 3.03 -7.51 -12.17
N LYS A 75 3.21 -8.52 -11.33
CA LYS A 75 2.26 -9.62 -11.14
C LYS A 75 1.98 -9.80 -9.65
N GLY A 76 0.71 -9.89 -9.30
CA GLY A 76 0.29 -9.96 -7.92
C GLY A 76 -1.06 -10.63 -7.73
N GLN A 77 -1.42 -10.76 -6.46
CA GLN A 77 -2.63 -11.42 -6.03
C GLN A 77 -3.19 -10.72 -4.79
N LEU A 78 -4.52 -10.63 -4.74
CA LEU A 78 -5.24 -10.31 -3.51
C LEU A 78 -5.41 -11.59 -2.69
N THR A 79 -4.95 -11.56 -1.44
CA THR A 79 -5.12 -12.64 -0.47
C THR A 79 -5.59 -12.01 0.83
N ASP A 80 -6.78 -12.39 1.31
CA ASP A 80 -7.43 -11.77 2.46
C ASP A 80 -7.50 -10.24 2.32
N ASN A 81 -6.97 -9.51 3.31
CA ASN A 81 -6.95 -8.04 3.36
C ASN A 81 -5.62 -7.45 2.86
N ARG A 82 -4.93 -8.14 1.95
CA ARG A 82 -3.62 -7.71 1.44
C ARG A 82 -3.40 -8.08 -0.02
N TYR A 83 -2.90 -7.13 -0.79
CA TYR A 83 -2.48 -7.33 -2.16
C TYR A 83 -0.96 -7.40 -2.21
N ASN A 84 -0.43 -8.54 -2.65
CA ASN A 84 1.01 -8.76 -2.79
C ASN A 84 1.38 -8.83 -4.27
N ALA A 85 2.44 -8.14 -4.68
CA ALA A 85 2.90 -8.17 -6.06
C ALA A 85 4.42 -8.09 -6.18
N LYS A 86 4.97 -8.70 -7.23
CA LYS A 86 6.31 -8.38 -7.74
C LYS A 86 6.18 -7.29 -8.78
N VAL A 87 6.95 -6.22 -8.68
CA VAL A 87 6.77 -4.96 -9.43
C VAL A 87 8.10 -4.32 -9.82
N LEU A 88 8.07 -3.42 -10.80
CA LEU A 88 9.19 -2.55 -11.15
C LEU A 88 9.10 -1.23 -10.37
N LEU A 89 10.17 -0.87 -9.66
CA LEU A 89 10.13 0.20 -8.67
C LEU A 89 10.29 1.60 -9.26
N PHE A 90 10.82 1.74 -10.49
CA PHE A 90 10.88 3.03 -11.18
C PHE A 90 9.50 3.66 -11.46
N LYS A 91 8.42 2.87 -11.39
CA LYS A 91 7.02 3.33 -11.50
C LYS A 91 6.37 3.66 -10.16
N ARG A 92 7.05 3.42 -9.04
CA ARG A 92 6.50 3.53 -7.68
C ARG A 92 5.91 4.91 -7.38
N GLN A 93 6.61 5.98 -7.75
CA GLN A 93 6.16 7.36 -7.51
C GLN A 93 4.77 7.60 -8.13
N GLY A 94 4.61 7.30 -9.41
CA GLY A 94 3.32 7.46 -10.10
C GLY A 94 2.22 6.52 -9.58
N ALA A 95 2.59 5.32 -9.11
CA ALA A 95 1.64 4.42 -8.47
C ALA A 95 1.11 5.01 -7.14
N LEU A 96 1.99 5.62 -6.34
CA LEU A 96 1.62 6.29 -5.10
C LEU A 96 0.74 7.52 -5.35
N GLU A 97 1.05 8.30 -6.39
CA GLU A 97 0.21 9.43 -6.82
C GLU A 97 -1.19 8.96 -7.25
N MET A 98 -1.27 7.90 -8.06
CA MET A 98 -2.54 7.29 -8.47
C MET A 98 -3.37 6.83 -7.26
N LEU A 99 -2.73 6.19 -6.28
CA LEU A 99 -3.38 5.78 -5.04
C LEU A 99 -3.86 7.01 -4.24
N THR A 100 -3.04 8.04 -4.14
CA THR A 100 -3.37 9.27 -3.39
C THR A 100 -4.57 9.98 -3.99
N SER A 101 -4.64 10.11 -5.32
CA SER A 101 -5.81 10.67 -6.00
C SER A 101 -7.06 9.83 -5.77
N ALA A 102 -6.98 8.51 -5.93
CA ALA A 102 -8.12 7.61 -5.69
C ALA A 102 -8.66 7.69 -4.26
N VAL A 103 -7.77 7.87 -3.29
CA VAL A 103 -8.14 8.06 -1.89
C VAL A 103 -8.73 9.46 -1.68
N ALA A 104 -8.15 10.51 -2.25
CA ALA A 104 -8.66 11.88 -2.14
C ALA A 104 -10.07 12.06 -2.74
N ASP A 105 -10.34 11.42 -3.88
CA ASP A 105 -11.65 11.44 -4.54
C ASP A 105 -12.70 10.61 -3.77
N GLY A 106 -12.25 9.67 -2.94
CA GLY A 106 -13.06 8.76 -2.13
C GLY A 106 -13.26 9.22 -0.69
N GLY A 107 -13.76 10.44 -0.50
CA GLY A 107 -14.40 10.84 0.76
C GLY A 107 -15.71 10.07 0.93
N ILE A 108 -15.66 8.84 1.44
CA ILE A 108 -16.84 8.16 2.00
C ILE A 108 -17.08 8.75 3.40
N ALA A 109 -17.47 10.02 3.43
CA ALA A 109 -18.09 10.65 4.57
C ALA A 109 -19.39 11.26 4.04
N SER A 110 -20.48 10.55 4.33
CA SER A 110 -21.85 10.96 4.10
C SER A 110 -22.07 12.40 4.54
N ILE A 111 -22.61 13.23 3.65
CA ILE A 111 -23.80 14.07 3.89
C ILE A 111 -24.61 14.08 2.60
#